data_AF-A0A1Q5NZM3-F1
#
_entry.id   AF-A0A1Q5NZM3-F1
#
_cell.length_a   1.000
_cell.length_b   1.000
_cell.length_c   1.000
_cell.angle_alpha   90.00
_cell.angle_beta   90.00
_cell.angle_gamma   90.00
#
_symmetry.space_group_name_H-M   'P 1'
#
loop_
_entity.id
_entity.type
_entity.pdbx_description
1 polymer ?
#
loop_
_entity_poly.entity_id
_entity_poly.type
_entity_poly.pdbx_seq_one_letter_code
_entity_poly.pdbx_strand_id
1 'polypeptide(L)'
;MNKVIISILCALFLIAGCSNNQDDMNAINNDGYDDVRESAWDFLNDKGWDDRIQENWQSANVTKTIADNSYELLDNDYEGKEVLLVSFEDKENLVLGTSPILMDPNTNKVIGYMPSE
;
A
#
# COMPACT_ATOMS: atom_id res chain seq x y z
N MET A 1 -32.30 -65.42 -2.14
CA MET A 1 -30.94 -65.86 -1.78
C MET A 1 -30.08 -65.58 -3.00
N ASN A 2 -29.09 -64.68 -3.03
CA ASN A 2 -28.05 -64.39 -2.05
C ASN A 2 -27.79 -62.89 -1.90
N LYS A 3 -27.41 -62.51 -0.69
CA LYS A 3 -26.87 -61.20 -0.32
C LYS A 3 -25.41 -61.15 -0.76
N VAL A 4 -24.98 -60.07 -1.41
CA VAL A 4 -23.58 -59.67 -1.41
C VAL A 4 -23.50 -58.21 -1.01
N ILE A 5 -23.08 -58.03 0.23
CA ILE A 5 -22.75 -56.79 0.92
C ILE A 5 -21.27 -56.52 0.60
N ILE A 6 -20.96 -55.38 -0.01
CA ILE A 6 -19.60 -54.84 -0.16
C ILE A 6 -19.72 -53.37 0.28
N SER A 7 -19.53 -53.07 1.57
CA SER A 7 -18.25 -52.74 2.24
C SER A 7 -17.67 -51.43 1.71
N ILE A 8 -18.11 -50.29 2.25
CA ILE A 8 -17.36 -49.49 3.25
C ILE A 8 -15.93 -49.17 2.80
N LEU A 9 -15.71 -47.94 2.34
CA LEU A 9 -14.62 -47.05 2.80
C LEU A 9 -14.81 -45.63 2.23
N CYS A 10 -15.81 -44.88 2.70
CA CYS A 10 -15.78 -43.42 2.56
C CYS A 10 -14.78 -42.87 3.58
N ALA A 11 -13.50 -42.90 3.20
CA ALA A 11 -12.43 -42.27 3.97
C ALA A 11 -12.61 -40.75 3.89
N LEU A 12 -13.16 -40.23 4.98
CA LEU A 12 -12.97 -38.90 5.55
C LEU A 12 -11.80 -38.13 4.92
N PHE A 13 -12.11 -37.22 3.99
CA PHE A 13 -11.22 -36.09 3.70
C PHE A 13 -11.28 -35.15 4.89
N LEU A 14 -10.29 -35.31 5.78
CA LEU A 14 -9.96 -34.36 6.82
C LEU A 14 -9.60 -33.04 6.12
N ILE A 15 -10.53 -32.09 6.17
CA ILE A 15 -10.26 -30.68 5.93
C ILE A 15 -9.24 -30.21 6.96
N ALA A 16 -7.98 -30.10 6.53
CA ALA A 16 -6.97 -29.33 7.24
C ALA A 16 -7.39 -27.86 7.15
N GLY A 17 -8.00 -27.34 8.22
CA GLY A 17 -8.17 -25.90 8.41
C GLY A 17 -6.80 -25.29 8.72
N CYS A 18 -6.24 -24.53 7.79
CA CYS A 18 -5.12 -23.64 8.09
C CYS A 18 -5.65 -22.52 8.99
N SER A 19 -5.25 -22.55 10.26
CA SER A 19 -5.34 -21.42 11.17
C SER A 19 -4.22 -20.46 10.79
N ASN A 20 -4.54 -19.39 10.07
CA ASN A 20 -3.62 -18.26 9.93
C ASN A 20 -3.85 -17.34 11.14
N ASN A 21 -3.05 -17.54 12.18
CA ASN A 21 -2.81 -16.46 13.13
C ASN A 21 -1.79 -15.53 12.45
N GLN A 22 -2.22 -14.36 12.01
CA GLN A 22 -1.34 -13.29 11.57
C GLN A 22 -1.32 -12.21 12.66
N ASP A 23 -0.54 -12.48 13.69
CA ASP A 23 0.11 -11.43 14.46
C ASP A 23 1.55 -11.40 13.95
N ASP A 24 1.91 -10.41 13.14
CA ASP A 24 3.30 -10.05 12.88
C ASP A 24 3.41 -8.54 12.65
N MET A 25 3.61 -7.85 13.77
CA MET A 25 4.14 -6.49 13.88
C MET A 25 5.60 -6.49 13.37
N ASN A 26 5.95 -5.55 12.49
CA ASN A 26 7.22 -5.38 11.75
C ASN A 26 7.39 -6.20 10.45
N ALA A 27 6.39 -6.17 9.57
CA ALA A 27 6.65 -6.48 8.17
C ALA A 27 7.41 -5.31 7.53
N ILE A 28 8.69 -5.51 7.21
CA ILE A 28 9.27 -4.84 6.04
C ILE A 28 8.29 -5.14 4.91
N ASN A 29 7.63 -4.10 4.38
CA ASN A 29 6.50 -4.23 3.46
C ASN A 29 6.93 -4.93 2.16
N ASN A 30 6.90 -6.27 2.13
CA ASN A 30 7.14 -7.06 0.92
C ASN A 30 5.86 -7.14 0.06
N ASP A 31 5.26 -5.98 -0.19
CA ASP A 31 4.07 -5.82 -1.04
C ASP A 31 4.45 -5.41 -2.47
N GLY A 32 5.75 -5.30 -2.76
CA GLY A 32 6.29 -4.99 -4.08
C GLY A 32 6.32 -3.50 -4.42
N TYR A 33 6.10 -2.61 -3.44
CA TYR A 33 6.09 -1.16 -3.66
C TYR A 33 7.36 -0.43 -3.21
N ASP A 34 8.47 -1.13 -2.99
CA ASP A 34 9.72 -0.50 -2.52
C ASP A 34 10.18 0.65 -3.42
N ASP A 35 10.23 0.43 -4.74
CA ASP A 35 10.59 1.47 -5.71
C ASP A 35 9.63 2.68 -5.70
N VAL A 36 8.35 2.45 -5.40
CA VAL A 36 7.33 3.52 -5.28
C VAL A 36 7.59 4.34 -4.03
N ARG A 37 7.89 3.68 -2.90
CA ARG A 37 8.20 4.35 -1.64
C ARG A 37 9.49 5.15 -1.73
N GLU A 38 10.55 4.58 -2.31
CA GLU A 38 11.83 5.25 -2.52
C GLU A 38 11.64 6.50 -3.40
N SER A 39 10.92 6.37 -4.52
CA SER A 39 10.68 7.51 -5.43
C SER A 39 9.84 8.63 -4.79
N ALA A 40 8.85 8.27 -3.97
CA ALA A 40 8.06 9.25 -3.22
C ALA A 40 8.90 9.94 -2.13
N TRP A 41 9.78 9.19 -1.46
CA TRP A 41 10.70 9.71 -0.45
C TRP A 41 11.71 10.69 -1.04
N ASP A 42 12.30 10.37 -2.20
CA ASP A 42 13.22 11.26 -2.91
C ASP A 42 12.56 12.60 -3.23
N PHE A 43 11.29 12.58 -3.67
CA PHE A 43 10.53 13.80 -3.89
C PHE A 43 10.31 14.62 -2.61
N LEU A 44 10.06 13.96 -1.48
CA LEU A 44 9.91 14.64 -0.18
C LEU A 44 11.21 15.29 0.26
N ASN A 45 12.35 14.61 0.08
CA ASN A 45 13.68 15.17 0.35
C ASN A 45 13.96 16.41 -0.53
N ASP A 46 13.63 16.33 -1.83
CA ASP A 46 13.80 17.44 -2.77
C ASP A 46 12.94 18.66 -2.39
N LYS A 47 11.78 18.42 -1.79
CA LYS A 47 10.89 19.47 -1.25
C LYS A 47 11.30 19.95 0.15
N GLY A 48 12.19 19.23 0.83
CA GLY A 48 12.54 19.46 2.24
C GLY A 48 11.36 19.23 3.18
N TRP A 49 10.55 18.21 2.91
CA TRP A 49 9.39 17.81 3.72
C TRP A 49 9.67 16.56 4.56
N ASP A 50 10.82 15.93 4.38
CA ASP A 50 11.25 14.72 5.09
C ASP A 50 11.43 14.94 6.60
N ASP A 51 11.72 16.17 7.02
CA ASP A 51 11.90 16.55 8.41
C ASP A 51 10.64 16.38 9.27
N ARG A 52 9.47 16.25 8.63
CA ARG A 52 8.16 16.06 9.25
C ARG A 52 7.83 14.59 9.54
N ILE A 53 8.57 13.65 8.96
CA ILE A 53 8.16 12.25 8.93
C ILE A 53 8.78 11.48 10.09
N GLN A 54 7.95 10.71 10.80
CA GLN A 54 8.32 9.96 12.00
C GLN A 54 9.39 8.91 11.72
N GLU A 55 9.21 8.15 10.64
CA GLU A 55 10.08 7.04 10.25
C GLU A 55 10.72 7.31 8.87
N ASN A 56 11.28 6.27 8.24
CA ASN A 56 11.92 6.38 6.94
C ASN A 56 10.97 5.92 5.82
N TRP A 57 11.49 5.85 4.58
CA TRP A 57 10.68 5.51 3.42
C TRP A 57 9.94 4.18 3.50
N GLN A 58 10.47 3.19 4.25
CA GLN A 58 9.94 1.81 4.29
C GLN A 58 8.59 1.72 5.02
N SER A 59 8.28 2.69 5.88
CA SER A 59 7.03 2.73 6.63
C SER A 59 5.85 3.29 5.82
N ALA A 60 6.11 3.84 4.64
CA ALA A 60 5.09 4.50 3.83
C ALA A 60 3.94 3.53 3.48
N ASN A 61 2.72 4.03 3.64
CA ASN A 61 1.52 3.34 3.19
C ASN A 61 1.30 3.64 1.71
N VAL A 62 1.03 2.58 0.93
CA VAL A 62 0.71 2.70 -0.50
C VAL A 62 -0.70 2.20 -0.72
N THR A 63 -1.58 3.09 -1.20
CA THR A 63 -2.98 2.78 -1.53
C THR A 63 -3.29 3.17 -2.97
N LYS A 64 -4.43 2.70 -3.49
CA LYS A 64 -4.95 3.16 -4.78
C LYS A 64 -5.94 4.30 -4.56
N THR A 65 -5.92 5.31 -5.43
CA THR A 65 -6.87 6.43 -5.43
C THR A 65 -7.19 6.89 -6.85
N ILE A 66 -8.14 7.81 -7.00
CA ILE A 66 -8.38 8.54 -8.24
C ILE A 66 -7.68 9.90 -8.14
N ALA A 67 -6.91 10.26 -9.17
CA ALA A 67 -6.31 11.59 -9.28
C ALA A 67 -7.40 12.61 -9.66
N ASP A 68 -7.98 13.26 -8.65
CA ASP A 68 -9.01 14.28 -8.82
C ASP A 68 -8.48 15.69 -8.50
N ASN A 69 -9.40 16.66 -8.40
CA ASN A 69 -9.08 18.06 -8.16
C ASN A 69 -8.64 18.40 -6.72
N SER A 70 -8.59 17.41 -5.82
CA SER A 70 -8.01 17.58 -4.48
C SER A 70 -6.48 17.55 -4.49
N TYR A 71 -5.87 17.21 -5.63
CA TYR A 71 -4.43 17.12 -5.80
C TYR A 71 -3.90 18.20 -6.75
N GLU A 72 -2.66 18.65 -6.50
CA GLU A 72 -1.87 19.39 -7.46
C GLU A 72 -1.18 18.39 -8.39
N LEU A 73 -1.69 18.29 -9.63
CA LEU A 73 -1.13 17.40 -10.66
C LEU A 73 0.06 18.06 -11.34
N LEU A 74 1.20 17.37 -11.31
CA LEU A 74 2.39 17.70 -12.10
C LEU A 74 2.23 17.25 -13.56
N ASP A 75 1.40 16.24 -13.78
CA ASP A 75 1.01 15.74 -15.09
C ASP A 75 -0.53 15.63 -15.18
N ASN A 76 -1.13 16.57 -15.92
CA ASN A 76 -2.59 16.64 -16.08
C ASN A 76 -3.17 15.48 -16.90
N ASP A 77 -2.35 14.70 -17.60
CA ASP A 77 -2.85 13.52 -18.30
C ASP A 77 -3.39 12.47 -17.32
N TYR A 78 -3.08 12.58 -16.02
CA TYR A 78 -3.58 11.66 -14.99
C TYR A 78 -4.93 12.06 -14.39
N GLU A 79 -5.51 13.20 -14.74
CA GLU A 79 -6.82 13.61 -14.22
C GLU A 79 -7.89 12.53 -14.47
N GLY A 80 -8.57 12.12 -13.40
CA GLY A 80 -9.59 11.07 -13.41
C GLY A 80 -9.07 9.63 -13.53
N LYS A 81 -7.75 9.40 -13.52
CA LYS A 81 -7.16 8.05 -13.59
C LYS A 81 -6.94 7.44 -12.21
N GLU A 82 -6.96 6.10 -12.15
CA GLU A 82 -6.50 5.34 -10.97
C GLU A 82 -4.97 5.42 -10.88
N VAL A 83 -4.48 5.81 -9.71
CA VAL A 83 -3.06 6.04 -9.41
C VAL A 83 -2.73 5.48 -8.01
N LEU A 84 -1.45 5.47 -7.64
CA LEU A 84 -1.05 5.14 -6.28
C LEU A 84 -0.95 6.42 -5.45
N LEU A 85 -1.37 6.33 -4.18
CA LEU A 85 -1.22 7.35 -3.15
C LEU A 85 -0.25 6.83 -2.10
N VAL A 86 0.84 7.55 -1.90
CA VAL A 86 1.84 7.27 -0.88
C VAL A 86 1.69 8.26 0.26
N SER A 87 1.52 7.75 1.48
CA SER A 87 1.44 8.57 2.69
C SER A 87 2.43 8.11 3.75
N PHE A 88 2.88 9.07 4.55
CA PHE A 88 3.88 8.87 5.60
C PHE A 88 3.28 9.28 6.94
N GLU A 89 3.72 8.62 8.01
CA GLU A 89 3.34 9.01 9.35
C GLU A 89 4.10 10.27 9.77
N ASP A 90 3.35 11.28 10.19
CA ASP A 90 3.89 12.55 10.68
C ASP A 90 4.43 12.41 12.10
N LYS A 91 5.48 13.18 12.42
CA LYS A 91 5.92 13.40 13.80
C LYS A 91 4.80 14.07 14.60
N GLU A 92 4.77 13.79 15.89
CA GLU A 92 3.83 14.45 16.80
C GLU A 92 4.05 15.98 16.86
N ASN A 93 2.97 16.73 17.08
CA ASN A 93 2.96 18.19 17.32
C ASN A 93 3.43 19.07 16.14
N LEU A 94 3.28 18.61 14.90
CA LEU A 94 3.52 19.44 13.72
C LEU A 94 2.36 20.40 13.45
N VAL A 95 2.70 21.61 12.99
CA VAL A 95 1.72 22.61 12.55
C VAL A 95 1.17 22.26 11.16
N LEU A 96 1.99 21.64 10.32
CA LEU A 96 1.65 21.20 8.97
C LEU A 96 2.09 19.74 8.81
N GLY A 97 1.18 18.89 8.37
CA GLY A 97 1.48 17.49 8.07
C GLY A 97 2.30 17.32 6.78
N THR A 98 2.74 16.09 6.53
CA THR A 98 3.39 15.69 5.29
C THR A 98 2.32 15.48 4.21
N SER A 99 2.50 16.13 3.07
CA SER A 99 1.61 15.96 1.93
C SER A 99 1.68 14.54 1.36
N PRO A 100 0.54 13.85 1.20
CA PRO A 100 0.47 12.63 0.40
C PRO A 100 0.90 12.83 -1.06
N ILE A 101 1.58 11.84 -1.62
CA ILE A 101 2.18 11.90 -2.97
C ILE A 101 1.45 10.94 -3.93
N LEU A 102 1.15 11.41 -5.14
CA LEU A 102 0.58 10.59 -6.22
C LEU A 102 1.67 10.02 -7.11
N MET A 103 1.58 8.72 -7.40
CA MET A 103 2.54 7.97 -8.18
C MET A 103 1.88 7.24 -9.35
N ASP A 104 2.53 7.24 -10.51
CA ASP A 104 2.16 6.37 -11.62
C ASP A 104 2.41 4.89 -11.24
N PRO A 105 1.38 4.02 -11.26
CA PRO A 105 1.52 2.62 -10.88
C PRO A 105 2.43 1.78 -11.78
N ASN A 106 2.75 2.25 -13.00
CA ASN A 106 3.55 1.50 -13.97
C ASN A 106 5.01 1.97 -14.03
N THR A 107 5.24 3.25 -13.74
CA THR A 107 6.56 3.87 -13.92
C THR A 107 7.17 4.37 -12.62
N ASN A 108 6.43 4.31 -11.52
CA ASN A 108 6.82 4.79 -10.18
C ASN A 108 7.21 6.28 -10.17
N LYS A 109 6.77 7.05 -11.17
CA LYS A 109 7.02 8.49 -11.25
C LYS A 109 6.03 9.25 -10.39
N VAL A 110 6.49 10.33 -9.77
CA VAL A 110 5.62 11.31 -9.12
C VAL A 110 4.82 12.05 -10.16
N ILE A 111 3.49 12.06 -10.01
CA ILE A 111 2.54 12.71 -10.93
C ILE A 111 1.73 13.81 -10.26
N GLY A 112 1.82 13.93 -8.93
CA GLY A 112 1.13 14.97 -8.17
C GLY A 112 1.32 14.80 -6.67
N TYR A 113 0.72 15.70 -5.90
CA TYR A 113 0.67 15.64 -4.45
C TYR A 113 -0.57 16.36 -3.93
N MET A 114 -0.97 16.07 -2.69
CA MET A 114 -2.05 16.79 -2.03
C MET A 114 -1.48 18.06 -1.40
N PRO A 115 -1.96 19.26 -1.77
CA PRO A 115 -1.50 20.50 -1.17
C PRO A 115 -1.88 20.54 0.31
N SER A 116 -0.93 20.95 1.17
CA SER A 116 -1.21 21.25 2.58
C SER A 116 -1.88 22.62 2.69
N GLU A 117 -2.96 22.73 3.46
CA GLU A 117 -3.61 24.01 3.81
C GLU A 117 -2.80 24.86 4.81
#